data_AF-A0A7W4PHK7-F1
#
_entry.id   AF-A0A7W4PHK7-F1
#
_cell.length_a   1.000
_cell.length_b   1.000
_cell.length_c   1.000
_cell.angle_alpha   90.00
_cell.angle_beta   90.00
_cell.angle_gamma   90.00
#
_symmetry.space_group_name_H-M   'P 1'
#
loop_
_entity.id
_entity.type
_entity.pdbx_description
1 polymer ?
#
loop_
_entity_poly.entity_id
_entity_poly.type
_entity_poly.pdbx_seq_one_letter_code
_entity_poly.pdbx_strand_id
1 'polypeptide(L)'
;MTMFNPWGVPALRYNPNTSALAGMTQPQLQQALANAQSALVQLQTGAKVVSVSYAQGDGSRSVTYGATNVAGLTQFIMQLQQQLGVAGVRRQALRPIF
;
A
#
# COMPACT_ATOMS: atom_id res chain seq x y z
N MET A 1 -6.81 25.36 -9.25
CA MET A 1 -6.92 26.16 -8.01
C MET A 1 -5.88 25.70 -6.99
N THR A 2 -4.79 26.44 -6.84
CA THR A 2 -3.73 26.22 -5.84
C THR A 2 -4.08 27.00 -4.57
N MET A 3 -4.45 26.30 -3.49
CA MET A 3 -4.67 26.92 -2.18
C MET A 3 -3.32 27.34 -1.58
N PHE A 4 -3.19 28.62 -1.28
CA PHE A 4 -2.07 29.25 -0.57
C PHE A 4 -1.95 28.70 0.86
N ASN A 5 -0.77 28.20 1.23
CA ASN A 5 -0.46 27.67 2.56
C ASN A 5 0.59 28.57 3.25
N PRO A 6 0.20 29.39 4.25
CA PRO A 6 1.06 30.41 4.84
C PRO A 6 2.13 29.88 5.82
N TRP A 7 2.09 28.60 6.17
CA TRP A 7 3.11 27.93 6.99
C TRP A 7 3.64 26.73 6.19
N GLY A 8 4.75 26.93 5.49
CA GLY A 8 5.29 26.13 4.37
C GLY A 8 5.61 24.64 4.60
N VAL A 9 4.82 23.90 5.35
CA VAL A 9 4.83 22.45 5.39
C VAL A 9 3.74 21.90 4.46
N PRO A 10 4.10 21.32 3.29
CA PRO A 10 3.13 20.60 2.49
C PRO A 10 2.59 19.44 3.34
N ALA A 11 1.26 19.29 3.41
CA ALA A 11 0.68 18.10 4.01
C ALA A 11 1.34 16.87 3.35
N LEU A 12 1.94 15.98 4.15
CA LEU A 12 2.50 14.68 3.73
C LEU A 12 1.35 13.78 3.24
N ARG A 13 0.71 14.18 2.14
CA ARG A 13 -0.30 13.41 1.46
C ARG A 13 0.45 12.40 0.62
N TYR A 14 0.23 11.11 0.90
CA TYR A 14 0.64 10.03 0.02
C TYR A 14 0.20 10.36 -1.41
N ASN A 15 1.16 10.64 -2.28
CA ASN A 15 0.92 10.96 -3.68
C ASN A 15 1.12 9.66 -4.49
N PRO A 16 0.03 9.07 -5.02
CA PRO A 16 0.11 7.80 -5.75
C PRO A 16 0.91 7.90 -7.06
N ASN A 17 1.15 9.11 -7.57
CA ASN A 17 1.96 9.35 -8.76
C ASN A 17 3.46 9.48 -8.47
N THR A 18 3.88 9.54 -7.20
CA THR A 18 5.31 9.63 -6.81
C THR A 18 5.73 8.53 -5.84
N SER A 19 4.87 7.54 -5.57
CA SER A 19 5.19 6.40 -4.71
C SER A 19 6.04 5.36 -5.45
N ALA A 20 6.67 4.43 -4.74
CA ALA A 20 7.41 3.30 -5.35
C ALA A 20 6.53 2.40 -6.24
N LEU A 21 5.21 2.57 -6.17
CA LEU A 21 4.18 1.88 -6.92
C LEU A 21 3.62 2.76 -8.05
N ALA A 22 4.12 3.99 -8.22
CA ALA A 22 3.72 4.90 -9.29
C ALA A 22 4.05 4.28 -10.65
N GLY A 23 3.07 4.28 -11.55
CA GLY A 23 3.17 3.65 -12.88
C GLY A 23 2.62 2.23 -12.97
N MET A 24 2.19 1.60 -11.87
CA MET A 24 1.41 0.36 -11.93
C MET A 24 -0.02 0.63 -12.40
N THR A 25 -0.49 -0.19 -13.33
CA THR A 25 -1.90 -0.17 -13.75
C THR A 25 -2.80 -0.72 -12.64
N GLN A 26 -4.06 -0.29 -12.61
CA GLN A 26 -5.06 -0.80 -11.67
C GLN A 26 -5.14 -2.35 -11.59
N PRO A 27 -5.14 -3.12 -12.70
CA PRO A 27 -5.14 -4.57 -12.63
C PRO A 27 -3.86 -5.15 -12.01
N GLN A 28 -2.69 -4.55 -12.26
CA GLN A 28 -1.44 -4.98 -11.64
C GLN A 28 -1.45 -4.75 -10.12
N LEU A 29 -2.02 -3.63 -9.67
CA LEU A 29 -2.17 -3.35 -8.24
C LEU A 29 -3.12 -4.34 -7.54
N GLN A 30 -4.22 -4.73 -8.20
CA GLN A 30 -5.14 -5.74 -7.67
C GLN A 30 -4.48 -7.12 -7.58
N GLN A 31 -3.71 -7.50 -8.61
CA GLN A 31 -2.95 -8.75 -8.60
C GLN A 31 -1.88 -8.77 -7.50
N ALA A 32 -1.14 -7.66 -7.34
CA ALA A 32 -0.16 -7.53 -6.27
C ALA A 32 -0.80 -7.63 -4.88
N LEU A 33 -1.99 -7.04 -4.70
CA LEU A 33 -2.75 -7.12 -3.46
C LEU A 33 -3.20 -8.55 -3.16
N ALA A 34 -3.73 -9.27 -4.15
CA ALA A 34 -4.12 -10.68 -3.99
C ALA A 34 -2.93 -11.56 -3.59
N ASN A 35 -1.79 -11.38 -4.26
CA ASN A 35 -0.56 -12.11 -3.95
C ASN A 35 -0.06 -11.81 -2.53
N ALA A 36 -0.08 -10.53 -2.13
CA ALA A 36 0.36 -10.12 -0.79
C ALA A 36 -0.57 -10.65 0.32
N GLN A 37 -1.88 -10.63 0.10
CA GLN A 37 -2.86 -11.22 1.04
C GLN A 37 -2.68 -12.73 1.19
N SER A 38 -2.46 -13.45 0.07
CA SER A 38 -2.17 -14.89 0.10
C SER A 38 -0.88 -15.19 0.89
N ALA A 39 0.18 -14.40 0.67
CA ALA A 39 1.42 -14.54 1.41
C ALA A 39 1.26 -14.29 2.91
N LEU A 40 0.42 -13.32 3.29
CA LEU A 40 0.12 -13.06 4.69
C LEU A 40 -0.59 -14.24 5.35
N VAL A 41 -1.57 -14.85 4.67
CA VAL A 41 -2.24 -16.06 5.15
C VAL A 41 -1.22 -17.19 5.33
N GLN A 42 -0.36 -17.43 4.34
CA GLN A 42 0.66 -18.48 4.43
C GLN A 42 1.64 -18.28 5.61
N LEU A 43 2.10 -17.05 5.84
CA LEU A 43 2.95 -16.73 6.98
C LEU A 43 2.21 -16.92 8.32
N GLN A 44 0.94 -16.53 8.38
CA GLN A 44 0.11 -16.73 9.58
C GLN A 44 -0.20 -18.21 9.85
N THR A 45 -0.30 -19.04 8.81
CA THR A 45 -0.52 -20.50 8.96
C THR A 45 0.76 -21.28 9.23
N GLY A 46 1.91 -20.62 9.39
CA GLY A 46 3.16 -21.24 9.83
C GLY A 46 4.24 -21.42 8.75
N ALA A 47 4.08 -20.85 7.55
CA ALA A 47 5.16 -20.81 6.58
C ALA A 47 6.32 -19.94 7.10
N LYS A 48 7.56 -20.44 6.98
CA LYS A 48 8.74 -19.70 7.43
C LYS A 48 9.05 -18.49 6.55
N VAL A 49 8.86 -18.64 5.23
CA VAL A 49 9.23 -17.65 4.21
C VAL A 49 8.27 -17.76 3.01
N VAL A 50 7.83 -16.62 2.46
CA VAL A 50 6.99 -16.53 1.26
C VAL A 50 7.54 -15.46 0.32
N SER A 51 7.65 -15.76 -0.96
CA SER A 51 8.08 -14.80 -1.99
C SER A 51 6.88 -14.25 -2.75
N VAL A 52 6.79 -12.92 -2.84
CA VAL A 52 5.74 -12.21 -3.57
C VAL A 52 6.37 -11.55 -4.79
N SER A 53 5.94 -11.95 -5.98
CA SER A 53 6.32 -11.33 -7.24
C SER A 53 5.21 -10.44 -7.79
N TYR A 54 5.57 -9.26 -8.28
CA TYR A 54 4.65 -8.31 -8.92
C TYR A 54 5.31 -7.61 -10.12
N ALA A 55 4.48 -7.18 -11.08
CA ALA A 55 4.93 -6.45 -12.27
C ALA A 55 5.01 -4.95 -11.97
N GLN A 56 6.16 -4.33 -12.24
CA GLN A 56 6.41 -2.90 -12.11
C GLN A 56 6.94 -2.38 -13.45
N GLY A 57 6.10 -1.64 -14.20
CA GLY A 57 6.45 -1.17 -15.55
C GLY A 57 6.79 -2.36 -16.46
N ASP A 58 8.02 -2.36 -16.97
CA ASP A 58 8.54 -3.35 -17.93
C ASP A 58 9.20 -4.56 -17.24
N GLY A 59 9.28 -4.56 -15.90
CA GLY A 59 10.01 -5.56 -15.12
C GLY A 59 9.18 -6.25 -14.05
N SER A 60 9.60 -7.44 -13.63
CA SER A 60 9.05 -8.12 -12.46
C SER A 60 9.96 -7.91 -11.25
N ARG A 61 9.35 -7.61 -10.11
CA ARG A 61 10.04 -7.46 -8.81
C ARG A 61 9.57 -8.59 -7.92
N SER A 62 10.50 -9.28 -7.27
CA SER A 62 10.23 -10.33 -6.31
C SER A 62 10.75 -9.91 -4.94
N VAL A 63 9.91 -9.99 -3.92
CA VAL A 63 10.26 -9.65 -2.53
C VAL A 63 9.94 -10.85 -1.65
N THR A 64 10.92 -11.27 -0.86
CA THR A 64 10.79 -12.40 0.06
C THR A 64 10.48 -11.91 1.47
N TYR A 65 9.40 -12.42 2.06
CA TYR A 65 8.93 -12.09 3.40
C TYR A 65 9.04 -13.31 4.31
N GLY A 66 9.57 -13.14 5.51
CA GLY A 66 9.53 -14.15 6.58
C GLY A 66 8.53 -13.78 7.67
N ALA A 67 8.28 -14.70 8.60
CA ALA A 67 7.41 -14.47 9.76
C ALA A 67 7.84 -13.27 10.62
N THR A 68 9.14 -12.94 10.64
CA THR A 68 9.69 -11.76 11.33
C THR A 68 9.34 -10.44 10.64
N ASN A 69 8.97 -10.48 9.36
CA ASN A 69 8.70 -9.29 8.54
C ASN A 69 7.21 -9.10 8.21
N VAL A 70 6.32 -9.74 8.98
CA VAL A 70 4.85 -9.63 8.80
C VAL A 70 4.38 -8.18 8.91
N ALA A 71 4.98 -7.37 9.78
CA ALA A 71 4.69 -5.94 9.88
C ALA A 71 5.04 -5.18 8.59
N GLY A 72 6.12 -5.54 7.91
CA GLY A 72 6.46 -4.97 6.60
C GLY A 72 5.46 -5.36 5.52
N LEU A 73 5.00 -6.61 5.53
CA LEU A 73 4.00 -7.11 4.58
C LEU A 73 2.63 -6.45 4.78
N THR A 74 2.18 -6.21 6.02
CA THR A 74 0.92 -5.52 6.29
C THR A 74 0.97 -4.05 5.87
N GLN A 75 2.09 -3.35 6.10
CA GLN A 75 2.29 -1.99 5.61
C GLN A 75 2.26 -1.92 4.07
N PHE A 76 2.85 -2.91 3.39
CA PHE A 76 2.78 -3.01 1.94
C PHE A 76 1.34 -3.20 1.43
N ILE A 77 0.56 -4.08 2.08
CA ILE A 77 -0.87 -4.27 1.77
C ILE A 77 -1.65 -2.95 1.96
N MET A 78 -1.39 -2.21 3.04
CA MET A 78 -2.03 -0.92 3.28
C MET A 78 -1.69 0.10 2.20
N GLN A 79 -0.44 0.15 1.73
CA GLN A 79 -0.04 1.04 0.63
C GLN A 79 -0.74 0.70 -0.68
N LEU A 80 -0.83 -0.60 -1.03
CA LEU A 80 -1.57 -1.07 -2.20
C LEU A 80 -3.06 -0.70 -2.12
N GLN A 81 -3.68 -0.90 -0.96
CA GLN A 81 -5.07 -0.52 -0.73
C GLN A 81 -5.28 0.99 -0.86
N GLN A 82 -4.39 1.81 -0.28
CA GLN A 82 -4.43 3.27 -0.42
C GLN A 82 -4.32 3.72 -1.86
N GLN A 83 -3.47 3.07 -2.66
CA GLN A 83 -3.29 3.40 -4.08
C GLN A 83 -4.47 2.98 -4.95
N LEU A 84 -5.09 1.85 -4.64
CA LEU A 84 -6.35 1.43 -5.26
C LEU A 84 -7.56 2.26 -4.81
N GLY A 85 -7.40 3.16 -3.84
CA GLY A 85 -8.49 3.90 -3.23
C GLY A 85 -9.41 3.03 -2.37
N VAL A 86 -8.99 1.80 -2.04
CA VAL A 86 -9.68 0.92 -1.09
C VAL A 86 -9.54 1.58 0.28
N ALA A 87 -10.65 2.13 0.75
CA ALA A 87 -10.73 2.97 1.93
C ALA A 87 -10.37 2.19 3.20
N GLY A 88 -9.08 2.11 3.53
CA GLY A 88 -8.61 1.86 4.88
C GLY A 88 -8.92 3.10 5.73
N VAL A 89 -10.17 3.19 6.19
CA VAL A 89 -10.72 4.15 7.16
C VAL A 89 -9.89 5.42 7.30
N ARG A 90 -10.03 6.36 6.36
CA ARG A 90 -9.76 7.76 6.71
C ARG A 90 -10.79 8.13 7.76
N ARG A 91 -10.43 8.09 9.04
CA ARG A 91 -11.25 8.67 10.10
C ARG A 91 -11.37 10.15 9.77
N GLN A 92 -12.47 10.55 9.13
CA GLN A 92 -12.82 11.95 9.07
C GLN A 92 -12.97 12.43 10.51
N ALA A 93 -12.44 13.60 10.83
CA ALA A 93 -12.66 14.20 12.13
C ALA A 93 -14.17 14.30 12.37
N LEU A 94 -14.66 13.71 13.46
CA LEU A 94 -16.03 13.95 13.93
C LEU A 94 -16.18 15.46 14.13
N ARG A 95 -17.07 16.10 13.37
CA ARG A 95 -17.43 17.50 13.56
C ARG A 95 -18.62 17.51 14.52
N PRO A 96 -18.44 17.81 15.82
CA PRO A 96 -19.60 17.96 16.70
C PRO A 96 -20.44 19.12 16.18
N ILE A 97 -21.69 18.82 15.85
CA ILE A 97 -22.75 19.81 15.67
C ILE A 97 -23.30 20.09 17.07
N PHE A 98 -23.15 21.32 17.53
CA PHE A 98 -23.77 21.85 18.74
C PHE A 98 -25.03 22.64 18.38
#